data_AF-A0A2G8SCL9-F1
#
_entry.id   AF-A0A2G8SCL9-F1
#
_cell.length_a   1.000
_cell.length_b   1.000
_cell.length_c   1.000
_cell.angle_alpha   90.00
_cell.angle_beta   90.00
_cell.angle_gamma   90.00
#
_symmetry.space_group_name_H-M   'P 1'
#
loop_
_entity.id
_entity.type
_entity.pdbx_description
1 polymer ?
#
loop_
_entity_poly.entity_id
_entity_poly.type
_entity_poly.pdbx_seq_one_letter_code
_entity_poly.pdbx_strand_id
1 'polypeptide(L)'
;MADAVALRKQLKIKSGAALRLYKEHKLYQDEEVELKRRLDKHIADNAEEWDIKNTRRMLEESQKMIADSSQRLGKTAQELRELVVSLESRISAPVT
;
A
#
# COMPACT_ATOMS: atom_id res chain seq x y z
N MET A 1 -12.78 12.51 -29.34
CA MET A 1 -13.58 11.53 -28.56
C MET A 1 -12.77 10.32 -28.08
N ALA A 2 -11.93 9.70 -28.92
CA ALA A 2 -11.10 8.55 -28.51
C ALA A 2 -10.18 8.81 -27.30
N ASP A 3 -9.62 10.03 -27.23
CA ASP A 3 -8.68 10.41 -26.16
C ASP A 3 -9.35 10.48 -24.77
N ALA A 4 -10.58 11.01 -24.70
CA ALA A 4 -11.35 11.04 -23.44
C ALA A 4 -11.72 9.64 -22.92
N VAL A 5 -11.99 8.70 -23.83
CA VAL A 5 -12.26 7.29 -23.47
C VAL A 5 -10.99 6.61 -22.95
N ALA A 6 -9.84 6.86 -23.60
CA ALA A 6 -8.55 6.35 -23.15
C ALA A 6 -8.18 6.89 -21.75
N LEU A 7 -8.36 8.19 -21.51
CA LEU A 7 -8.10 8.82 -20.20
C LEU A 7 -9.00 8.26 -19.10
N ARG A 8 -10.30 8.09 -19.36
CA ARG A 8 -11.23 7.46 -18.40
C ARG A 8 -10.81 6.03 -18.05
N LYS A 9 -10.33 5.27 -19.04
CA LYS A 9 -9.80 3.91 -18.82
C LYS A 9 -8.55 3.95 -17.95
N GLN A 10 -7.61 4.86 -18.21
CA GLN A 10 -6.40 5.02 -17.39
C GLN A 10 -6.71 5.41 -15.95
N LEU A 11 -7.64 6.34 -15.72
CA LEU A 11 -8.10 6.70 -14.37
C LEU A 11 -8.64 5.49 -13.62
N LYS A 12 -9.50 4.69 -14.24
CA LYS A 12 -10.05 3.47 -13.63
C LYS A 12 -8.97 2.44 -13.29
N ILE A 13 -7.97 2.28 -14.17
CA ILE A 13 -6.86 1.35 -13.95
C ILE A 13 -5.99 1.82 -12.79
N LYS A 14 -5.53 3.08 -12.80
CA LYS A 14 -4.61 3.61 -11.79
C LYS A 14 -5.27 3.73 -10.42
N SER A 15 -6.52 4.19 -10.35
CA SER A 15 -7.28 4.21 -9.09
C SER A 15 -7.50 2.80 -8.51
N GLY A 16 -7.86 1.82 -9.35
CA GLY A 16 -7.99 0.44 -8.92
C GLY A 16 -6.67 -0.18 -8.44
N ALA A 17 -5.55 0.14 -9.09
CA ALA A 17 -4.23 -0.29 -8.67
C ALA A 17 -3.82 0.31 -7.32
N ALA A 18 -4.00 1.63 -7.14
CA ALA A 18 -3.75 2.31 -5.87
C ALA A 18 -4.60 1.73 -4.73
N LEU A 19 -5.89 1.46 -4.96
CA LEU A 19 -6.77 0.87 -3.96
C LEU A 19 -6.35 -0.54 -3.55
N ARG A 20 -5.91 -1.39 -4.50
CA ARG A 20 -5.42 -2.73 -4.18
C ARG A 20 -4.14 -2.67 -3.34
N LEU A 21 -3.18 -1.85 -3.74
CA LEU A 21 -1.94 -1.65 -2.99
C LEU A 21 -2.18 -1.06 -1.60
N TYR A 22 -3.16 -0.16 -1.46
CA TYR A 22 -3.54 0.35 -0.15
C TYR A 22 -4.09 -0.75 0.77
N LYS A 23 -4.97 -1.62 0.24
CA LYS A 23 -5.50 -2.75 1.01
C LYS A 23 -4.42 -3.76 1.39
N GLU A 24 -3.49 -4.04 0.47
CA GLU A 24 -2.33 -4.89 0.71
C GLU A 24 -1.41 -4.29 1.80
N HIS A 25 -1.06 -3.01 1.68
CA HIS A 25 -0.25 -2.32 2.68
C HIS A 25 -0.90 -2.33 4.06
N LYS A 26 -2.21 -2.08 4.12
CA LYS A 26 -2.98 -2.12 5.36
C LYS A 26 -3.00 -3.53 5.96
N LEU A 27 -3.14 -4.58 5.14
CA LEU A 27 -3.10 -5.96 5.62
C LEU A 27 -1.77 -6.26 6.35
N TYR A 28 -0.64 -5.83 5.80
CA TYR A 28 0.65 -6.02 6.47
C TYR A 28 0.79 -5.19 7.75
N GLN A 29 0.22 -3.97 7.80
CA GLN A 29 0.16 -3.18 9.03
C GLN A 29 -0.67 -3.88 10.13
N ASP A 30 -1.82 -4.42 9.76
CA ASP A 30 -2.67 -5.16 10.71
C ASP A 30 -1.95 -6.44 11.21
N GLU A 31 -1.26 -7.15 10.32
CA GLU A 31 -0.44 -8.33 10.66
C GLU A 31 0.72 -7.98 11.62
N GLU A 32 1.45 -6.89 11.38
CA GLU A 32 2.51 -6.44 12.29
C GLU A 32 1.99 -6.23 13.71
N VAL A 33 0.83 -5.58 13.85
CA VAL A 33 0.19 -5.34 15.15
C VAL A 33 -0.14 -6.66 15.85
N GLU A 34 -0.68 -7.65 15.11
CA GLU A 34 -0.99 -8.96 15.66
C GLU A 34 0.26 -9.75 16.06
N LEU A 35 1.30 -9.75 15.22
CA LEU A 35 2.57 -10.43 15.48
C LEU A 35 3.31 -9.81 16.67
N LYS A 36 3.26 -8.48 16.80
CA LYS A 36 3.83 -7.78 17.97
C LYS A 36 3.12 -8.19 19.26
N ARG A 37 1.79 -8.18 19.27
CA ARG A 37 0.99 -8.66 20.41
C ARG A 37 1.29 -10.12 20.76
N ARG A 38 1.43 -10.98 19.74
CA ARG A 38 1.76 -12.39 19.92
C ARG A 38 3.16 -12.58 20.50
N LEU A 39 4.14 -11.83 20.00
CA LEU A 39 5.51 -11.87 20.49
C LEU A 39 5.59 -11.41 21.95
N ASP A 40 4.93 -10.30 22.29
CA ASP A 40 4.86 -9.77 23.65
C ASP A 40 4.25 -10.82 24.61
N LYS A 41 3.21 -11.51 24.15
CA LYS A 41 2.59 -12.61 24.90
C LYS A 41 3.55 -13.80 25.08
N HIS A 42 4.23 -14.25 24.03
CA HIS A 42 5.21 -15.35 24.14
C HIS A 42 6.33 -15.03 25.14
N ILE A 43 6.80 -13.79 25.17
CA ILE A 43 7.80 -13.33 26.14
C ILE A 43 7.22 -13.33 27.56
N ALA A 44 6.01 -12.80 27.75
CA ALA A 44 5.36 -12.73 29.06
C ALA A 44 5.04 -14.11 29.64
N ASP A 45 4.62 -15.05 28.79
CA ASP A 45 4.28 -16.42 29.18
C ASP A 45 5.53 -17.32 29.32
N ASN A 46 6.73 -16.77 29.10
CA ASN A 46 8.00 -17.50 29.06
C ASN A 46 7.92 -18.75 28.15
N ALA A 47 7.36 -18.56 26.96
CA ALA A 47 7.17 -19.59 25.95
C ALA A 47 8.51 -20.17 25.47
N GLU A 48 8.44 -21.22 24.67
CA GLU A 48 9.64 -21.88 24.16
C GLU A 48 10.45 -20.93 23.25
N GLU A 49 11.77 -21.06 23.31
CA GLU A 49 12.71 -20.16 22.65
C GLU A 49 12.49 -20.13 21.12
N TRP A 50 12.15 -21.28 20.53
CA TRP A 50 11.79 -21.35 19.12
C TRP A 50 10.56 -20.51 18.77
N ASP A 51 9.50 -20.54 19.59
CA ASP A 51 8.26 -19.76 19.34
C ASP A 51 8.53 -18.25 19.35
N ILE A 52 9.34 -17.78 20.31
CA ILE A 52 9.75 -16.37 20.40
C ILE A 52 10.56 -15.97 19.16
N LYS A 53 11.58 -16.77 18.80
CA LYS A 53 12.43 -16.51 17.63
C LYS A 53 11.65 -16.55 16.32
N ASN A 54 10.75 -17.51 16.17
CA ASN A 54 9.96 -17.66 14.97
C ASN A 54 8.98 -16.48 14.81
N THR A 55 8.27 -16.11 15.88
CA THR A 55 7.35 -14.95 15.85
C THR A 55 8.10 -13.65 15.56
N ARG A 56 9.31 -13.47 16.12
CA ARG A 56 10.16 -12.30 15.81
C ARG A 56 10.56 -12.26 14.33
N ARG A 57 10.94 -13.38 13.73
CA ARG A 57 11.27 -13.45 12.30
C ARG A 57 10.06 -13.10 11.44
N MET A 58 8.87 -13.61 11.78
CA MET A 58 7.64 -13.26 11.07
C MET A 58 7.34 -11.76 11.16
N LEU A 59 7.53 -11.16 12.33
CA LEU A 59 7.36 -9.72 12.53
C LEU A 59 8.31 -8.91 11.65
N GLU A 60 9.59 -9.29 11.60
CA GLU A 60 10.60 -8.64 10.74
C GLU A 60 10.25 -8.76 9.25
N GLU A 61 9.74 -9.92 8.80
CA GLU A 61 9.29 -10.08 7.42
C GLU A 61 8.05 -9.21 7.12
N SER A 62 7.08 -9.15 8.02
CA SER A 62 5.90 -8.29 7.85
C SER A 62 6.31 -6.80 7.75
N GLN A 63 7.28 -6.36 8.57
CA GLN A 63 7.84 -5.00 8.48
C GLN A 63 8.52 -4.71 7.14
N LYS A 64 9.24 -5.67 6.56
CA LYS A 64 9.80 -5.55 5.21
C LYS A 64 8.69 -5.40 4.16
N MET A 65 7.60 -6.16 4.30
CA MET A 65 6.46 -6.07 3.40
C MET A 65 5.71 -4.74 3.52
N ILE A 66 5.62 -4.15 4.71
CA ILE A 66 5.09 -2.79 4.91
C ILE A 66 5.94 -1.77 4.13
N ALA A 67 7.27 -1.85 4.25
CA ALA A 67 8.17 -0.92 3.56
C ALA A 67 8.05 -1.04 2.02
N ASP A 68 8.06 -2.26 1.49
CA ASP A 68 7.91 -2.52 0.05
C ASP A 68 6.55 -2.06 -0.49
N SER A 69 5.47 -2.49 0.17
CA SER A 69 4.10 -2.11 -0.24
C SER A 69 3.88 -0.59 -0.13
N SER A 70 4.48 0.09 0.85
CA SER A 70 4.46 1.55 0.96
C SER A 70 5.14 2.21 -0.25
N GLN A 71 6.29 1.72 -0.69
CA GLN A 71 6.98 2.26 -1.87
C GLN A 71 6.14 2.06 -3.15
N ARG A 72 5.60 0.86 -3.35
CA ARG A 72 4.72 0.56 -4.51
C ARG A 72 3.46 1.41 -4.50
N LEU A 73 2.82 1.56 -3.34
CA LEU A 73 1.64 2.41 -3.16
C LEU A 73 1.96 3.87 -3.44
N GLY A 74 3.04 4.40 -2.86
CA GLY A 74 3.47 5.78 -3.06
C GLY A 74 3.70 6.12 -4.54
N LYS A 75 4.42 5.24 -5.25
CA LYS A 75 4.63 5.39 -6.70
C LYS A 75 3.31 5.40 -7.47
N THR A 76 2.43 4.44 -7.21
CA THR A 76 1.15 4.31 -7.94
C THR A 76 0.22 5.48 -7.64
N ALA A 77 0.19 5.95 -6.40
CA ALA A 77 -0.58 7.11 -5.98
C ALA A 77 -0.05 8.40 -6.63
N GLN A 78 1.28 8.56 -6.72
CA GLN A 78 1.91 9.68 -7.42
C GLN A 78 1.55 9.69 -8.91
N GLU A 79 1.63 8.55 -9.60
CA GLU A 79 1.23 8.45 -11.02
C GLU A 79 -0.26 8.76 -11.23
N LEU A 80 -1.13 8.35 -10.30
CA LEU A 80 -2.56 8.68 -10.34
C LEU A 80 -2.76 10.19 -10.13
N ARG A 81 -2.04 10.79 -9.18
CA ARG A 81 -2.09 12.23 -8.91
C ARG A 81 -1.65 13.04 -10.13
N GLU A 82 -0.54 12.67 -10.74
CA GLU A 82 -0.04 13.33 -11.96
C GLU A 82 -1.06 13.26 -13.11
N LEU A 83 -1.71 12.10 -13.29
CA LEU A 83 -2.80 11.98 -14.27
C LEU A 83 -3.95 12.94 -13.95
N VAL A 84 -4.42 13.01 -12.70
CA VAL A 84 -5.50 13.92 -12.29
C VAL A 84 -5.12 15.38 -12.51
N VAL A 85 -3.95 15.81 -12.04
CA VAL A 85 -3.46 17.19 -12.21
C VAL A 85 -3.34 17.54 -13.70
N SER A 86 -2.82 16.63 -14.53
CA SER A 86 -2.72 16.86 -15.97
C SER A 86 -4.08 17.06 -16.64
N LEU A 87 -5.14 16.42 -16.13
CA LEU A 87 -6.50 16.57 -16.62
C LEU A 87 -7.13 17.89 -16.18
N GLU A 88 -6.95 18.27 -14.91
CA GLU A 88 -7.43 19.54 -14.38
C GLU A 88 -6.83 20.73 -15.14
N SER A 89 -5.52 20.71 -15.39
CA SER A 89 -4.84 21.75 -16.17
C SER A 89 -5.39 21.87 -17.61
N ARG A 90 -5.79 20.74 -18.23
CA ARG A 90 -6.40 20.75 -19.57
C ARG A 90 -7.83 21.30 -19.57
N ILE A 91 -8.56 21.13 -18.47
CA ILE A 91 -9.92 21.66 -18.30
C ILE A 91 -9.88 23.16 -18.00
N SER A 92 -8.86 23.62 -17.26
CA SER A 92 -8.70 25.03 -16.85
C SER A 92 -8.01 25.90 -17.90
N ALA A 93 -7.47 25.34 -18.98
CA ALA A 93 -6.84 26.12 -20.04
C ALA A 93 -7.91 26.89 -20.85
N PRO A 94 -7.78 28.23 -21.03
CA PRO A 94 -8.72 28.98 -21.83
C PRO A 94 -8.67 28.48 -23.29
N VAL A 95 -9.84 28.14 -23.82
CA VAL A 95 -10.02 27.87 -25.26
C VAL A 95 -9.66 29.17 -25.98
N THR A 96 -8.53 29.18 -26.68
CA THR A 96 -8.11 30.29 -27.55
C THR A 96 -8.64 30.06 -28.95
#